data_AF-A0ABD0NYT1-F1
#
_entry.id   AF-A0ABD0NYT1-F1
#
_cell.length_a   1.000
_cell.length_b   1.000
_cell.length_c   1.000
_cell.angle_alpha   90.00
_cell.angle_beta   90.00
_cell.angle_gamma   90.00
#
_symmetry.space_group_name_H-M   'P 1'
#
loop_
_entity.id
_entity.type
_entity.pdbx_description
1 polymer ?
#
loop_
_entity_poly.entity_id
_entity_poly.type
_entity_poly.pdbx_seq_one_letter_code
_entity_poly.pdbx_strand_id
1 'polypeptide(L)' 'AYNLNMYGSKYQWIIPGWYQGNWWEQANSTNCTTKKLLTAMEGYISVDFEPLSAKQIKGISGR' A
#
# COMPACT_ATOMS: atom_id res chain seq x y z
N ALA A 1 9.93 8.82 6.79
CA ALA A 1 10.00 7.47 7.38
C ALA A 1 11.43 6.95 7.45
N TYR A 2 12.07 6.59 6.32
CA TYR A 2 13.42 6.01 6.31
C TYR A 2 14.48 6.85 7.04
N ASN A 3 14.66 8.13 6.65
CA ASN A 3 15.67 9.02 7.26
C ASN A 3 15.42 9.32 8.76
N LEU A 4 14.23 9.00 9.26
CA LEU A 4 13.84 9.19 10.66
C LEU A 4 13.82 7.88 11.45
N ASN A 5 14.29 6.77 10.86
CA ASN A 5 14.25 5.43 11.46
C ASN A 5 12.84 5.00 11.92
N MET A 6 11.80 5.40 11.18
CA MET A 6 10.41 5.04 11.44
C MET A 6 10.01 3.84 10.57
N TYR A 7 10.63 2.68 10.81
CA TYR A 7 10.35 1.42 10.12
C TYR A 7 10.79 0.23 10.98
N GLY A 8 10.45 -0.99 10.57
CA GLY A 8 10.70 -2.21 11.32
C GLY A 8 9.65 -2.50 12.40
N SER A 9 9.93 -3.44 13.29
CA SER A 9 8.93 -4.05 14.20
C SER A 9 8.26 -3.10 15.20
N LYS A 10 8.73 -1.87 15.33
CA LYS A 10 8.18 -0.85 16.24
C LYS A 10 7.13 0.05 15.60
N TYR A 11 6.96 0.00 14.27
CA TYR A 11 6.10 0.91 13.53
C TYR A 11 5.19 0.13 12.57
N GLN A 12 3.91 0.50 12.53
CA GLN A 12 2.94 -0.07 11.60
C GLN A 12 2.35 1.03 10.72
N TRP A 13 2.50 0.89 9.42
CA TRP A 13 1.87 1.76 8.43
C TRP A 13 0.53 1.18 8.00
N ILE A 14 -0.51 2.02 7.95
CA ILE A 14 -1.80 1.72 7.35
C ILE A 14 -1.97 2.69 6.18
N ILE A 15 -2.10 2.16 4.97
CA ILE A 15 -2.12 2.92 3.72
C ILE A 15 -3.39 2.56 2.94
N PRO A 16 -4.07 3.51 2.28
CA PRO A 16 -5.16 3.18 1.37
C PRO A 16 -4.71 2.22 0.25
N GLY A 17 -5.47 1.16 0.01
CA GLY A 17 -5.16 0.10 -0.95
C GLY A 17 -5.61 0.39 -2.38
N TRP A 18 -6.41 1.43 -2.60
CA TRP A 18 -6.94 1.81 -3.92
C TRP A 18 -5.90 2.40 -4.89
N TYR A 19 -4.62 2.47 -4.49
CA TYR A 19 -3.53 2.91 -5.39
C TYR A 19 -3.17 1.81 -6.39
N GLN A 20 -2.73 2.20 -7.58
CA GLN A 20 -2.21 1.25 -8.56
C GLN A 20 -0.99 0.50 -8.02
N GLY A 21 -0.82 -0.74 -8.47
CA GLY A 21 0.38 -1.53 -8.16
C GLY A 21 1.64 -0.73 -8.48
N ASN A 22 2.61 -0.75 -7.56
CA ASN A 22 3.88 -0.03 -7.67
C ASN A 22 3.74 1.49 -7.93
N TRP A 23 2.68 2.15 -7.46
CA TRP A 23 2.48 3.60 -7.59
C TRP A 23 3.71 4.43 -7.18
N TRP A 24 4.53 3.92 -6.25
CA TRP A 24 5.75 4.56 -5.78
C TRP A 24 6.88 4.62 -6.81
N GLU A 25 6.86 3.79 -7.85
CA GLU A 25 7.84 3.84 -8.95
C GLU A 25 7.71 5.12 -9.78
N GLN A 26 6.52 5.73 -9.77
CA GLN A 26 6.22 6.97 -10.48
C GLN A 26 6.43 8.22 -9.60
N ALA A 27 6.85 8.04 -8.34
CA ALA A 27 7.12 9.12 -7.39
C ALA A 27 8.46 9.80 -7.69
N ASN A 28 8.52 10.54 -8.80
CA ASN A 28 9.71 11.24 -9.28
C ASN A 28 10.13 12.45 -8.40
N SER A 29 9.33 12.81 -7.40
CA SER A 29 9.52 14.02 -6.59
C SER A 29 10.29 13.79 -5.28
N THR A 30 10.97 12.64 -5.11
CA THR A 30 11.62 12.30 -3.85
C THR A 30 13.14 12.13 -4.01
N ASN A 31 13.91 12.65 -3.05
CA ASN A 31 15.35 12.38 -2.91
C ASN A 31 15.63 11.00 -2.29
N CYS A 32 14.62 10.11 -2.24
CA CYS A 32 14.72 8.79 -1.64
C CYS A 32 14.91 7.75 -2.75
N THR A 33 15.90 6.87 -2.61
CA THR A 33 16.06 5.76 -3.55
C THR A 33 14.96 4.73 -3.36
N THR A 34 14.58 4.02 -4.43
CA THR A 34 13.57 2.95 -4.37
C THR A 34 13.85 1.94 -3.26
N LYS A 35 15.13 1.57 -3.07
CA LYS A 35 15.54 0.67 -1.98
C LYS A 35 15.19 1.22 -0.59
N LYS A 36 15.50 2.49 -0.31
CA LYS A 36 15.20 3.12 0.98
C LYS A 36 13.69 3.22 1.22
N LEU A 37 12.93 3.47 0.15
CA LEU A 37 11.49 3.52 0.21
C LEU A 37 10.89 2.15 0.56
N LEU A 38 11.29 1.10 -0.18
CA LEU A 38 10.83 -0.27 0.06
C LEU A 38 11.17 -0.76 1.48
N THR A 39 12.36 -0.43 2.00
CA THR A 39 12.71 -0.75 3.39
C THR A 39 11.79 -0.06 4.40
N ALA A 40 11.40 1.19 4.16
CA ALA A 40 10.50 1.89 5.08
C ALA A 40 9.04 1.45 4.99
N MET A 41 8.64 0.90 3.84
CA MET A 41 7.28 0.40 3.58
C MET A 41 7.11 -1.08 3.93
N GLU A 42 8.17 -1.80 4.29
CA GLU A 42 8.11 -3.21 4.60
C GLU A 42 7.04 -3.51 5.67
N GLY A 43 6.15 -4.45 5.36
CA GLY A 43 5.09 -4.89 6.28
C GLY A 43 3.92 -3.91 6.46
N TYR A 44 3.73 -2.92 5.58
CA TYR A 44 2.54 -2.07 5.63
C TYR A 44 1.24 -2.85 5.43
N ILE A 45 0.15 -2.35 6.01
CA ILE A 45 -1.20 -2.87 5.82
C ILE A 45 -1.90 -1.96 4.80
N SER A 46 -2.37 -2.53 3.70
CA SER A 46 -3.28 -1.86 2.77
C SER A 46 -4.73 -2.05 3.19
N VAL A 47 -5.55 -1.01 3.02
CA VAL A 47 -7.00 -1.08 3.27
C VAL A 47 -7.75 -0.65 2.02
N ASP A 48 -8.53 -1.56 1.45
CA ASP A 48 -9.40 -1.28 0.30
C ASP A 48 -10.78 -1.91 0.51
N PHE A 49 -11.74 -1.51 -0.31
CA PHE A 49 -13.05 -2.13 -0.37
C PHE A 49 -13.00 -3.37 -1.25
N GLU A 50 -13.72 -4.41 -0.84
CA GLU A 50 -14.02 -5.55 -1.70
C GLU A 50 -15.32 -5.22 -2.48
N PRO A 51 -15.24 -4.87 -3.78
CA PRO A 51 -16.42 -4.42 -4.52
C PRO A 51 -17.34 -5.59 -4.90
N LEU A 52 -16.83 -6.81 -4.96
CA LEU A 52 -17.55 -8.00 -5.38
C LEU A 52 -17.52 -9.06 -4.29
N SER A 53 -18.64 -9.76 -4.10
CA SER A 53 -18.69 -10.87 -3.15
C SER A 53 -17.70 -11.97 -3.55
N ALA A 54 -16.89 -12.46 -2.61
CA ALA A 54 -16.03 -13.64 -2.79
C ALA A 54 -16.82 -14.96 -2.90
N LYS A 55 -18.14 -14.93 -2.68
CA LYS A 55 -18.99 -16.13 -2.77
C LYS A 55 -19.25 -16.49 -4.23
N GLN A 56 -19.17 -17.78 -4.54
CA GLN A 56 -19.50 -18.33 -5.85
C GLN A 56 -21.02 -18.48 -6.05
N ILE A 57 -21.76 -17.38 -5.95
CA ILE A 57 -23.20 -17.31 -6.18
C ILE A 57 -23.51 -16.13 -7.10
N LYS A 58 -24.58 -16.25 -7.91
CA LYS A 58 -25.03 -15.13 -8.75
C LYS A 58 -25.51 -13.99 -7.84
N GLY A 59 -24.90 -12.83 -7.97
CA GLY A 59 -25.27 -11.60 -7.28
C GLY A 59 -25.51 -10.45 -8.25
N ILE A 60 -25.94 -9.31 -7.71
CA ILE A 60 -26.06 -8.04 -8.45
C ILE A 60 -25.00 -7.11 -7.88
N SER A 61 -24.17 -6.53 -8.77
CA SER A 61 -23.20 -5.50 -8.41
C SER A 61 -23.58 -4.22 -9.14
N GLY A 62 -23.80 -3.14 -8.39
CA GLY A 62 -23.99 -1.80 -8.96
C GLY A 62 -22.64 -1.17 -9.25
N ARG A 63 -22.41 -0.75 -10.48
CA ARG A 63 -21.34 0.18 -10.82
C ARG A 63 -21.95 1.37 -11.54
#